data_AF-A0A353WRF5-F1
#
_entry.id   AF-A0A353WRF5-F1
#
_cell.length_a   1.000
_cell.length_b   1.000
_cell.length_c   1.000
_cell.angle_alpha   90.00
_cell.angle_beta   90.00
_cell.angle_gamma   90.00
#
_symmetry.space_group_name_H-M   'P 1'
#
loop_
_entity.id
_entity.type
_entity.pdbx_description
1 polymer ?
#
loop_
_entity_poly.entity_id
_entity_poly.type
_entity_poly.pdbx_seq_one_letter_code
_entity_poly.pdbx_strand_id
1 'polypeptide(L)' 'MKNKKLRITEKDFLLANHRTSRIEEIEKYGKQILMRSITHKSKKVYDRKRLKKAGINYNDDLSLFISAA' A
#
# COMPACT_ATOMS: atom_id res chain seq x y z
N MET A 1 -12.07 -13.52 -41.02
CA MET A 1 -11.48 -12.93 -39.80
C MET A 1 -10.29 -12.08 -40.21
N LYS A 2 -10.28 -10.77 -39.95
CA LYS A 2 -9.13 -9.91 -40.29
C LYS A 2 -7.95 -10.34 -39.41
N ASN A 3 -6.91 -10.88 -40.02
CA ASN A 3 -5.62 -11.15 -39.39
C ASN A 3 -5.03 -9.79 -38.95
N LYS A 4 -5.33 -9.37 -37.72
CA LYS A 4 -4.67 -8.22 -37.09
C LYS A 4 -3.22 -8.61 -36.94
N LYS A 5 -2.34 -7.97 -37.72
CA LYS A 5 -0.89 -8.10 -37.55
C LYS A 5 -0.59 -7.70 -36.10
N LEU A 6 -0.20 -8.66 -35.27
CA LEU A 6 0.18 -8.43 -33.87
C LEU A 6 1.51 -7.67 -33.89
N ARG A 7 1.42 -6.35 -34.03
CA ARG A 7 2.58 -5.48 -34.01
C ARG A 7 2.90 -5.22 -32.54
N ILE A 8 4.06 -5.68 -32.11
CA ILE A 8 4.57 -5.39 -30.77
C ILE A 8 4.80 -3.89 -30.70
N THR A 9 4.10 -3.24 -29.77
CA THR A 9 4.30 -1.82 -29.47
C THR A 9 5.37 -1.67 -28.39
N GLU A 10 5.92 -0.47 -28.27
CA GLU A 10 6.85 -0.13 -27.18
C GLU A 10 6.23 -0.41 -25.80
N LYS A 11 4.92 -0.16 -25.64
CA LYS A 11 4.18 -0.45 -24.42
C LYS A 11 4.17 -1.95 -24.09
N ASP A 12 4.04 -2.80 -25.10
CA ASP A 12 4.06 -4.25 -24.92
C ASP A 12 5.44 -4.73 -24.47
N PHE A 13 6.51 -4.17 -25.06
CA PHE A 13 7.89 -4.45 -24.66
C PHE A 13 8.16 -4.05 -23.20
N LEU A 14 7.78 -2.83 -22.82
CA LEU A 14 7.93 -2.35 -21.44
C LEU A 14 7.14 -3.24 -20.46
N LEU A 15 5.91 -3.59 -20.80
CA LEU A 15 5.08 -4.46 -19.96
C LEU A 15 5.70 -5.85 -19.78
N ALA A 16 6.27 -6.43 -20.84
CA ALA A 16 6.98 -7.71 -20.77
C ALA A 16 8.18 -7.60 -19.83
N ASN A 17 9.02 -6.58 -19.98
CA ASN A 17 10.20 -6.38 -19.13
C ASN A 17 9.83 -6.19 -17.65
N HIS A 18 8.78 -5.42 -17.36
CA HIS A 18 8.28 -5.27 -15.99
C HIS A 18 7.82 -6.59 -15.38
N ARG A 19 7.18 -7.46 -16.16
CA ARG A 19 6.75 -8.80 -15.70
C ARG A 19 7.97 -9.69 -15.46
N THR A 20 8.92 -9.70 -16.37
CA THR A 20 10.16 -10.48 -16.27
C THR A 20 10.93 -10.09 -15.00
N SER A 21 11.18 -8.79 -14.80
CA SER A 21 11.86 -8.27 -13.60
C SER A 21 11.13 -8.67 -12.30
N ARG A 22 9.78 -8.64 -12.31
CA ARG A 22 9.00 -9.07 -11.14
C ARG A 22 9.12 -10.57 -10.86
N ILE A 23 9.15 -11.40 -11.90
CA ILE A 23 9.30 -12.86 -11.75
C ILE A 23 10.70 -13.19 -11.22
N GLU A 24 11.74 -12.56 -11.77
CA GLU A 24 13.12 -12.71 -11.29
C GLU A 24 13.26 -12.34 -9.81
N GLU A 25 12.62 -11.24 -9.37
CA GLU A 25 12.57 -10.87 -7.96
C GLU A 25 11.85 -11.93 -7.10
N ILE A 26 10.70 -12.43 -7.57
CA ILE A 26 9.93 -13.45 -6.83
C ILE A 26 10.71 -14.77 -6.75
N GLU A 27 11.40 -15.18 -7.81
CA GLU A 27 12.23 -16.38 -7.82
C GLU A 27 13.41 -16.25 -6.84
N LYS A 28 14.05 -15.08 -6.81
CA LYS A 28 15.20 -14.84 -5.94
C LYS A 28 14.83 -14.66 -4.46
N TYR A 29 13.72 -14.00 -4.16
CA TYR A 29 13.38 -13.57 -2.79
C TYR A 29 12.07 -14.17 -2.25
N GLY A 30 11.35 -14.96 -3.05
CA GLY A 30 10.04 -15.53 -2.71
C GLY A 30 8.87 -14.52 -2.72
N LYS A 31 9.16 -13.22 -2.83
CA LYS A 31 8.18 -12.12 -2.88
C LYS A 31 8.76 -10.89 -3.55
N GLN A 32 7.89 -10.04 -4.08
CA GLN A 32 8.33 -8.74 -4.61
C GLN A 32 8.96 -7.88 -3.50
N ILE A 33 10.08 -7.23 -3.81
CA ILE A 33 10.73 -6.30 -2.88
C ILE A 33 9.93 -4.99 -2.86
N LEU A 34 9.33 -4.69 -1.72
CA LEU A 34 8.65 -3.42 -1.47
C LEU A 34 9.62 -2.46 -0.77
N MET A 35 10.05 -1.39 -1.45
CA MET A 35 10.88 -0.34 -0.82
C MET A 35 10.15 0.38 0.33
N ARG A 36 8.81 0.43 0.29
CA ARG A 36 7.99 0.95 1.38
C ARG A 36 7.68 -0.17 2.36
N SER A 37 8.70 -0.57 3.11
CA SER A 37 8.51 -1.19 4.41
C SER A 37 7.62 -0.26 5.22
N ILE A 38 6.39 -0.69 5.51
CA ILE A 38 5.37 -0.08 6.37
C ILE A 38 5.85 1.21 7.05
N THR A 39 5.31 2.36 6.62
CA THR A 39 5.55 3.61 7.36
C THR A 39 5.07 3.38 8.79
N HIS A 40 6.00 3.30 9.75
CA HIS A 40 5.67 3.08 11.14
C HIS A 40 4.77 4.22 11.62
N LYS A 41 3.47 3.94 11.75
CA LYS A 41 2.52 4.90 12.31
C LYS A 41 2.62 4.76 13.81
N SER A 42 3.00 5.84 14.49
CA SER A 42 2.98 5.89 15.94
C SER A 42 1.58 5.50 16.45
N LYS A 43 1.51 4.70 17.52
CA LYS A 43 0.26 4.32 18.20
C LYS A 43 -0.54 5.52 18.74
N LYS A 44 0.06 6.72 18.77
CA LYS A 44 -0.55 7.93 19.31
C LYS A 44 -1.83 8.28 18.52
N VAL A 45 -2.89 8.56 19.28
CA VAL A 45 -4.27 8.79 18.83
C VAL A 45 -4.43 10.18 18.16
N TYR A 46 -3.45 10.60 17.35
CA TYR A 46 -3.54 11.87 16.62
C TYR A 46 -4.14 11.71 15.22
N ASP A 47 -4.61 10.51 14.86
CA ASP A 47 -5.31 10.30 13.60
C ASP A 47 -6.74 10.86 13.68
N ARG A 48 -6.84 12.16 13.43
CA ARG A 48 -8.10 12.91 13.40
C ARG A 48 -9.12 12.31 12.43
N LYS A 49 -8.69 11.65 11.34
CA LYS A 49 -9.60 11.02 10.37
C LYS A 49 -10.21 9.76 10.94
N ARG A 50 -9.40 8.95 11.64
CA ARG A 50 -9.90 7.75 12.35
C ARG A 50 -10.89 8.11 13.46
N LEU A 51 -10.58 9.13 14.27
CA LEU A 51 -11.46 9.60 15.35
C LEU A 51 -12.81 10.12 14.82
N LYS A 52 -12.78 10.99 13.80
CA LYS A 52 -14.00 11.48 13.16
C LYS A 52 -14.86 10.36 12.57
N LYS A 53 -14.24 9.35 11.95
CA LYS A 53 -14.97 8.19 11.42
C LYS A 53 -15.61 7.35 12.53
N ALA A 54 -14.96 7.26 13.69
CA ALA A 54 -15.49 6.54 14.86
C ALA A 54 -16.53 7.37 15.65
N GLY A 55 -16.79 8.64 15.28
CA GLY A 55 -17.71 9.52 16.00
C GLY A 55 -17.19 9.99 17.37
N ILE A 56 -15.89 9.82 17.64
CA ILE A 56 -15.28 10.16 18.93
C ILE A 56 -14.82 11.63 18.86
N ASN A 57 -15.38 12.48 19.71
CA ASN A 57 -14.92 13.86 19.85
C ASN A 57 -13.86 13.95 20.94
N TYR A 58 -12.83 14.78 20.72
CA TYR A 58 -11.71 14.96 21.64
C TYR A 58 -12.14 15.38 23.07
N ASN A 59 -13.32 15.99 23.19
CA ASN A 59 -13.87 16.47 24.45
C ASN A 59 -14.56 15.37 25.28
N ASP A 60 -14.87 14.22 24.68
CA ASP A 60 -15.57 13.11 25.36
C ASP A 60 -14.58 12.15 26.07
N ASP A 61 -13.28 12.25 25.76
CA ASP A 61 -12.24 11.30 26.17
C ASP A 61 -11.39 11.74 27.38
N LEU A 62 -11.70 12.87 28.05
CA LEU A 62 -10.87 13.32 29.20
C LEU A 62 -10.86 12.28 30.34
N SER A 63 -11.92 11.48 30.50
CA SER A 63 -11.98 10.43 31.52
C SER A 63 -11.16 9.18 31.16
N LEU A 64 -10.94 8.89 29.87
CA LEU A 64 -10.20 7.72 29.40
C LEU A 64 -8.67 7.88 29.53
N PHE A 65 -8.18 9.12 29.66
CA PHE A 65 -6.77 9.41 29.89
C PHE A 65 -6.38 9.46 31.38
N ILE A 66 -7.34 9.61 32.29
CA ILE A 66 -7.10 9.75 33.74
C ILE A 66 -7.13 8.38 34.45
N SER A 67 -7.88 7.39 33.94
CA SER A 67 -8.03 6.08 34.59
C SER A 67 -6.88 5.09 34.37
N ALA A 68 -5.74 5.54 33.84
CA ALA A 68 -4.56 4.71 33.56
C ALA A 68 -3.31 5.20 34.31
N ALA A 69 -3.49 5.70 35.53
CA ALA A 69 -2.43 5.97 36.52
C ALA A 69 -2.60 5.04 37.73
#